data_AF-A0A1R3HY33-F1
#
_entry.id   AF-A0A1R3HY33-F1
#
_cell.length_a   1.000
_cell.length_b   1.000
_cell.length_c   1.000
_cell.angle_alpha   90.00
_cell.angle_beta   90.00
_cell.angle_gamma   90.00
#
_symmetry.space_group_name_H-M   'P 1'
#
loop_
_entity.id
_entity.type
_entity.pdbx_description
1 polymer ?
#
loop_
_entity_poly.entity_id
_entity_poly.type
_entity_poly.pdbx_seq_one_letter_code
_entity_poly.pdbx_strand_id
1 'polypeptide(L)'
;MDVDPRQYEHVAVNDKDIQNIVMSYLVHNCFKETMESFIACTGMKQPSDYPEDMEKRKRIFQFALEGNALKAIELTEQLATNLLEKNKDLHFDLLSLHFVELVLSKKCTEALEFARTKLTPFGGEPKFVDKLEDFLALLAYDEPETSPMFYLLSSDYRQRVAESLNRAILGWASAIFFEGLSEELKREEFERLSGIQLLKLLKMLCHGGIAAILLEGSDNIIIACISVKVLTLAVWVHPECTFTV
;
A
#
# COMPACT_ATOMS: atom_id res chain seq x y z
N MET A 1 7.96 13.16 27.11
CA MET A 1 9.01 14.18 27.15
C MET A 1 9.22 14.64 25.72
N ASP A 2 8.92 15.90 25.42
CA ASP A 2 9.11 16.46 24.08
C ASP A 2 10.61 16.58 23.78
N VAL A 3 11.02 15.96 22.68
CA VAL A 3 12.42 15.99 22.21
C VAL A 3 12.68 17.38 21.64
N ASP A 4 13.70 18.08 22.15
CA ASP A 4 14.08 19.43 21.70
C ASP A 4 14.51 19.40 20.21
N PRO A 5 13.81 20.10 19.30
CA PRO A 5 14.12 20.11 17.86
C PRO A 5 15.55 20.54 17.53
N ARG A 6 16.20 21.32 18.42
CA ARG A 6 17.60 21.78 18.25
C ARG A 6 18.61 20.64 18.28
N GLN A 7 18.24 19.46 18.76
CA GLN A 7 19.11 18.28 18.76
C GLN A 7 19.41 17.75 17.34
N TYR A 8 18.64 18.15 16.33
CA TYR A 8 18.82 17.73 14.94
C TYR A 8 19.61 18.73 14.08
N GLU A 9 19.92 19.94 14.59
CA GLU A 9 20.60 21.01 13.82
C GLU A 9 22.02 20.62 13.36
N HIS A 10 22.65 19.63 14.00
CA HIS A 10 24.01 19.18 13.68
C HIS A 10 24.08 17.75 13.11
N VAL A 11 22.95 17.15 12.77
CA VAL A 11 22.97 15.84 12.08
C VAL A 11 23.35 16.08 10.63
N ALA A 12 24.56 15.68 10.27
CA ALA A 12 25.00 15.69 8.87
C ALA A 12 24.12 14.73 8.06
N VAL A 13 23.24 15.29 7.23
CA VAL A 13 22.43 14.52 6.29
C VAL A 13 23.26 14.31 5.03
N ASN A 14 23.48 13.05 4.67
CA ASN A 14 24.23 12.69 3.48
C ASN A 14 23.33 12.87 2.24
N ASP A 15 23.79 13.66 1.26
CA ASP A 15 23.09 13.88 -0.02
C ASP A 15 22.74 12.56 -0.72
N LYS A 16 23.60 11.55 -0.57
CA LYS A 16 23.35 10.23 -1.15
C LYS A 16 22.13 9.55 -0.54
N ASP A 17 21.91 9.72 0.76
CA ASP A 17 20.77 9.14 1.47
C ASP A 17 19.47 9.84 1.06
N ILE A 18 19.50 11.18 0.92
CA ILE A 18 18.37 11.95 0.39
C ILE A 18 18.01 11.46 -1.02
N GLN A 19 19.00 11.34 -1.91
CA GLN A 19 18.76 10.87 -3.26
C GLN A 19 18.19 9.45 -3.31
N ASN A 20 18.65 8.56 -2.43
CA ASN A 20 18.12 7.20 -2.33
C ASN A 20 16.67 7.17 -1.83
N ILE A 21 16.32 8.03 -0.86
CA ILE A 21 14.93 8.16 -0.36
C ILE A 21 14.02 8.67 -1.46
N VAL A 22 14.41 9.72 -2.18
CA VAL A 22 13.64 10.27 -3.31
C VAL A 22 13.47 9.21 -4.40
N MET A 23 14.55 8.51 -4.75
CA MET A 23 14.50 7.41 -5.72
C MET A 23 13.51 6.33 -5.30
N SER A 24 13.59 5.87 -4.05
CA SER A 24 12.68 4.87 -3.50
C SER A 24 11.23 5.34 -3.61
N TYR A 25 10.93 6.58 -3.23
CA TYR A 25 9.58 7.14 -3.35
C TYR A 25 9.08 7.14 -4.80
N LEU A 26 9.87 7.63 -5.75
CA LEU A 26 9.47 7.71 -7.16
C LEU A 26 9.21 6.31 -7.74
N VAL A 27 10.06 5.35 -7.39
CA VAL A 27 9.92 3.95 -7.82
C VAL A 27 8.68 3.29 -7.19
N HIS A 28 8.44 3.51 -5.90
CA HIS A 28 7.31 2.92 -5.20
C HIS A 28 5.99 3.44 -5.77
N ASN A 29 5.90 4.73 -6.08
CA ASN A 29 4.69 5.37 -6.63
C ASN A 29 4.59 5.27 -8.17
N CYS A 30 5.49 4.52 -8.83
CA CYS A 30 5.49 4.34 -10.29
C CYS A 30 5.65 5.65 -11.10
N PHE A 31 6.33 6.65 -10.54
CA PHE A 31 6.65 7.91 -11.21
C PHE A 31 7.90 7.77 -12.08
N LYS A 32 7.80 6.91 -13.10
CA LYS A 32 8.91 6.54 -13.99
C LYS A 32 9.57 7.74 -14.67
N GLU A 33 8.79 8.64 -15.24
CA GLU A 33 9.27 9.80 -15.98
C GLU A 33 10.05 10.76 -15.06
N THR A 34 9.53 10.97 -13.85
CA THR A 34 10.17 11.76 -12.80
C THR A 34 11.44 11.08 -12.29
N MET A 35 11.40 9.76 -12.13
CA MET A 35 12.57 8.96 -11.74
C MET A 35 13.70 9.09 -12.77
N GLU A 36 13.41 8.91 -14.06
CA GLU A 36 14.39 9.04 -15.14
C GLU A 36 15.02 10.44 -15.18
N SER A 37 14.20 11.47 -15.04
CA SER A 37 14.66 12.86 -14.95
C SER A 37 15.54 13.08 -13.71
N PHE A 38 15.14 12.53 -12.56
CA PHE A 38 15.90 12.62 -11.32
C PHE A 38 17.26 11.91 -11.42
N ILE A 39 17.31 10.73 -12.05
CA ILE A 39 18.56 10.01 -12.34
C ILE A 39 19.50 10.85 -13.19
N ALA A 40 18.98 11.44 -14.28
CA ALA A 40 19.76 12.27 -15.19
C ALA A 40 20.36 13.51 -14.48
N CYS A 41 19.58 14.15 -13.59
CA CYS A 41 20.04 15.32 -12.84
C CYS A 41 21.06 15.01 -11.74
N THR A 42 20.94 13.84 -11.10
CA THR A 42 21.75 13.47 -9.93
C THR A 42 22.97 12.61 -10.26
N GLY A 43 23.05 12.08 -11.50
CA GLY A 43 24.12 11.19 -11.93
C GLY A 43 24.09 9.82 -11.23
N MET A 44 22.97 9.45 -10.61
CA MET A 44 22.84 8.16 -9.93
C MET A 44 22.86 7.00 -10.92
N LYS A 45 23.41 5.85 -10.51
CA LYS A 45 23.28 4.61 -11.29
C LYS A 45 21.87 4.06 -11.12
N GLN A 46 21.18 3.81 -12.24
CA GLN A 46 19.91 3.10 -12.25
C GLN A 46 20.13 1.66 -11.74
N PRO A 47 19.38 1.19 -10.74
CA PRO A 47 19.44 -0.22 -10.35
C PRO A 47 18.73 -1.07 -11.42
N SER A 48 19.36 -2.16 -11.84
CA SER A 48 19.03 -2.95 -13.04
C SER A 48 17.63 -3.56 -13.05
N ASP A 49 17.06 -3.84 -11.88
CA ASP A 49 15.87 -4.71 -11.77
C ASP A 49 14.55 -3.93 -11.57
N TYR A 50 14.63 -2.62 -11.31
CA TYR A 50 13.45 -1.78 -11.03
C TYR A 50 12.55 -1.39 -12.21
N PRO A 51 13.03 -1.23 -13.47
CA PRO A 51 12.21 -0.66 -14.53
C PRO A 51 11.03 -1.54 -14.97
N GLU A 52 11.23 -2.86 -15.04
CA GLU A 52 10.22 -3.78 -15.59
C GLU A 52 9.06 -4.00 -14.61
N ASP A 53 9.37 -4.23 -13.33
CA ASP A 53 8.36 -4.39 -12.28
C ASP A 53 7.61 -3.10 -12.01
N MET A 54 8.26 -1.93 -12.16
CA MET A 54 7.59 -0.64 -12.09
C MET A 54 6.55 -0.48 -13.19
N GLU A 55 6.88 -0.84 -14.44
CA GLU A 55 5.96 -0.71 -15.57
C GLU A 55 4.73 -1.62 -15.41
N LYS A 56 4.93 -2.87 -14.96
CA LYS A 56 3.84 -3.80 -14.66
C LYS A 56 2.92 -3.25 -13.56
N ARG A 57 3.51 -2.75 -12.46
CA ARG A 57 2.74 -2.14 -11.35
C ARG A 57 2.01 -0.87 -11.77
N LYS A 58 2.65 0.00 -12.59
CA LYS A 58 2.04 1.22 -13.11
C LYS A 58 0.76 0.91 -13.89
N ARG A 59 0.79 -0.11 -14.75
CA ARG A 59 -0.40 -0.56 -15.50
C ARG A 59 -1.51 -1.05 -14.59
N ILE A 60 -1.19 -1.89 -13.60
CA ILE A 60 -2.18 -2.38 -12.62
C ILE A 60 -2.82 -1.21 -11.86
N PHE A 61 -2.00 -0.28 -11.38
CA PHE A 61 -2.44 0.93 -10.68
C PHE A 61 -3.38 1.78 -11.56
N GLN A 62 -3.02 2.00 -12.82
CA GLN A 62 -3.85 2.75 -13.77
C GLN A 62 -5.20 2.08 -14.01
N PHE A 63 -5.25 0.76 -14.20
CA PHE A 63 -6.53 0.07 -14.37
C PHE A 63 -7.45 0.21 -13.15
N ALA A 64 -6.90 0.15 -11.93
CA ALA A 64 -7.68 0.40 -10.72
C ALA A 64 -8.17 1.85 -10.64
N LEU A 65 -7.31 2.82 -10.98
CA LEU A 65 -7.64 4.25 -10.98
C LEU A 65 -8.66 4.64 -12.08
N GLU A 66 -8.69 3.93 -13.19
CA GLU A 66 -9.64 4.15 -14.28
C GLU A 66 -11.00 3.46 -14.04
N GLY A 67 -11.14 2.68 -12.96
CA GLY A 67 -12.37 1.92 -12.65
C GLY A 67 -12.43 0.55 -13.33
N ASN A 68 -11.40 0.17 -14.11
CA ASN A 68 -11.28 -1.16 -14.69
C ASN A 68 -10.67 -2.16 -13.68
N ALA A 69 -11.35 -2.30 -12.54
CA ALA A 69 -10.83 -3.07 -11.41
C ALA A 69 -10.70 -4.58 -11.72
N LEU A 70 -11.55 -5.14 -12.59
CA LEU A 70 -11.42 -6.54 -13.00
C LEU A 70 -10.12 -6.81 -13.75
N LYS A 71 -9.69 -5.88 -14.62
CA LYS A 71 -8.40 -6.01 -15.29
C LYS A 71 -7.23 -5.83 -14.33
N ALA A 72 -7.38 -4.92 -13.35
CA ALA A 72 -6.40 -4.77 -12.28
C ALA A 72 -6.24 -6.06 -11.44
N ILE A 73 -7.35 -6.73 -11.09
CA ILE A 73 -7.35 -8.01 -10.38
C ILE A 73 -6.65 -9.09 -11.21
N GLU A 74 -7.01 -9.25 -12.49
CA GLU A 74 -6.41 -10.23 -13.39
C GLU A 74 -4.88 -10.08 -13.48
N LEU A 75 -4.41 -8.85 -13.71
CA LEU A 75 -2.97 -8.57 -13.80
C LEU A 75 -2.27 -8.71 -12.43
N THR A 76 -2.97 -8.42 -11.33
CA THR A 76 -2.44 -8.64 -9.99
C THR A 76 -2.21 -10.12 -9.73
N GLU A 77 -3.13 -11.00 -10.06
CA GLU A 77 -2.94 -12.45 -9.87
C GLU A 77 -1.83 -13.04 -10.76
N GLN A 78 -1.61 -12.44 -11.94
CA GLN A 78 -0.48 -12.80 -12.81
C GLN A 78 0.87 -12.35 -12.24
N LEU A 79 0.93 -11.18 -11.61
CA LEU A 79 2.18 -10.61 -11.08
C LEU A 79 2.49 -11.07 -9.64
N ALA A 80 1.45 -11.23 -8.83
CA ALA A 80 1.51 -11.41 -7.39
C ALA A 80 0.48 -12.49 -6.97
N THR A 81 0.76 -13.73 -7.33
CA THR A 81 -0.16 -14.87 -7.13
C THR A 81 -0.55 -15.05 -5.67
N ASN A 82 -1.84 -15.26 -5.41
CA ASN A 82 -2.44 -15.42 -4.08
C ASN A 82 -2.41 -14.15 -3.20
N LEU A 83 -2.00 -13.00 -3.73
CA LEU A 83 -1.99 -11.74 -2.96
C LEU A 83 -3.41 -11.37 -2.52
N LEU A 84 -4.39 -11.45 -3.42
CA LEU A 84 -5.78 -11.07 -3.12
C LEU A 84 -6.50 -12.13 -2.31
N GLU A 85 -6.09 -13.40 -2.41
CA GLU A 85 -6.59 -14.47 -1.53
C GLU A 85 -6.16 -14.24 -0.08
N LYS A 86 -4.89 -13.84 0.13
CA LYS A 86 -4.35 -13.53 1.47
C LYS A 86 -4.86 -12.19 2.01
N ASN A 87 -5.13 -11.22 1.14
CA ASN A 87 -5.61 -9.89 1.51
C ASN A 87 -7.07 -9.68 1.07
N LYS A 88 -7.99 -10.26 1.84
CA LYS A 88 -9.43 -10.17 1.56
C LYS A 88 -9.95 -8.73 1.56
N ASP A 89 -9.41 -7.85 2.40
CA ASP A 89 -9.82 -6.44 2.46
C ASP A 89 -9.56 -5.74 1.13
N LEU A 90 -8.35 -5.90 0.58
CA LEU A 90 -7.99 -5.35 -0.73
C LEU A 90 -8.82 -5.97 -1.86
N HIS A 91 -9.04 -7.28 -1.81
CA HIS A 91 -9.85 -7.95 -2.82
C HIS A 91 -11.29 -7.43 -2.83
N PHE A 92 -11.89 -7.27 -1.65
CA PHE A 92 -13.22 -6.69 -1.50
C PHE A 92 -13.26 -5.25 -2.02
N ASP A 93 -12.29 -4.41 -1.66
CA ASP A 93 -12.24 -3.02 -2.10
C ASP A 93 -12.12 -2.91 -3.63
N LEU A 94 -11.34 -3.78 -4.29
CA LEU A 94 -11.24 -3.84 -5.76
C LEU A 94 -12.53 -4.29 -6.45
N LEU A 95 -13.18 -5.34 -5.92
CA LEU A 95 -14.49 -5.75 -6.45
C LEU A 95 -15.53 -4.64 -6.27
N SER A 96 -15.46 -3.91 -5.17
CA SER A 96 -16.34 -2.77 -4.89
C SER A 96 -16.16 -1.63 -5.90
N LEU A 97 -14.94 -1.37 -6.39
CA LEU A 97 -14.71 -0.42 -7.47
C LEU A 97 -15.45 -0.81 -8.76
N HIS A 98 -15.42 -2.08 -9.13
CA HIS A 98 -16.15 -2.54 -10.32
C HIS A 98 -17.66 -2.45 -10.10
N PHE A 99 -18.15 -2.80 -8.91
CA PHE A 99 -19.56 -2.64 -8.58
C PHE A 99 -20.02 -1.18 -8.73
N VAL A 100 -19.24 -0.23 -8.19
CA VAL A 100 -19.50 1.21 -8.35
C VAL A 100 -19.56 1.61 -9.82
N GLU A 101 -18.66 1.11 -10.67
CA GLU A 101 -18.66 1.41 -12.10
C GLU A 101 -19.93 0.90 -12.81
N LEU A 102 -20.44 -0.27 -12.42
CA LEU A 102 -21.72 -0.80 -12.91
C LEU A 102 -22.90 0.08 -12.46
N VAL A 103 -22.89 0.57 -11.22
CA VAL A 103 -23.91 1.47 -10.69
C VAL A 103 -23.89 2.81 -11.44
N LEU A 104 -22.72 3.42 -11.63
CA LEU A 104 -22.55 4.66 -12.39
C LEU A 104 -22.98 4.51 -13.86
N SER A 105 -22.75 3.33 -14.44
CA SER A 105 -23.21 2.98 -15.80
C SER A 105 -24.71 2.68 -15.89
N LYS A 106 -25.47 2.82 -14.79
CA LYS A 106 -26.91 2.50 -14.69
C LYS A 106 -27.26 1.06 -15.06
N LYS A 107 -26.31 0.14 -14.88
CA LYS A 107 -26.44 -1.28 -15.18
C LYS A 107 -26.88 -2.07 -13.94
N CYS A 108 -28.05 -1.72 -13.38
CA CYS A 108 -28.51 -2.25 -12.09
C CYS A 108 -28.59 -3.79 -12.05
N THR A 109 -29.05 -4.43 -13.13
CA THR A 109 -29.14 -5.89 -13.21
C THR A 109 -27.75 -6.54 -13.15
N GLU A 110 -26.79 -6.02 -13.91
CA GLU A 110 -25.40 -6.50 -13.89
C GLU A 110 -24.75 -6.26 -12.52
N ALA A 111 -25.00 -5.10 -11.91
CA ALA A 111 -24.49 -4.77 -10.58
C ALA A 111 -25.02 -5.75 -9.51
N LEU A 112 -26.32 -6.08 -9.53
CA LEU A 112 -26.93 -7.03 -8.60
C LEU A 112 -26.41 -8.46 -8.81
N GLU A 113 -26.26 -8.89 -10.06
CA GLU A 113 -25.68 -10.20 -10.39
C GLU A 113 -24.22 -10.27 -9.93
N PHE A 114 -23.45 -9.21 -10.17
CA PHE A 114 -22.06 -9.10 -9.71
C PHE A 114 -21.97 -9.16 -8.18
N ALA A 115 -22.78 -8.39 -7.45
CA ALA A 115 -22.79 -8.42 -6.00
C ALA A 115 -23.12 -9.82 -5.45
N ARG A 116 -24.14 -10.48 -6.02
CA ARG A 116 -24.53 -11.83 -5.61
C ARG A 116 -23.43 -12.86 -5.83
N THR A 117 -22.70 -12.76 -6.94
CA THR A 117 -21.69 -13.75 -7.33
C THR A 117 -20.33 -13.49 -6.71
N LYS A 118 -19.92 -12.23 -6.60
CA LYS A 118 -18.55 -11.84 -6.20
C LYS A 118 -18.45 -11.25 -4.80
N LEU A 119 -19.50 -10.60 -4.27
CA LEU A 119 -19.45 -9.94 -2.96
C LEU A 119 -20.08 -10.80 -1.84
N THR A 120 -21.09 -11.62 -2.13
CA THR A 120 -21.69 -12.55 -1.14
C THR A 120 -20.67 -13.44 -0.41
N PRO A 121 -19.60 -13.97 -1.05
CA PRO A 121 -18.59 -14.76 -0.35
C PRO A 121 -17.91 -14.06 0.83
N PHE A 122 -17.95 -12.72 0.88
CA PHE A 122 -17.41 -11.92 1.98
C PHE A 122 -18.38 -11.76 3.15
N GLY A 123 -19.65 -12.17 3.00
CA GLY A 123 -20.71 -12.00 4.01
C GLY A 123 -20.54 -12.81 5.30
N GLY A 124 -19.48 -13.61 5.41
CA GLY A 124 -19.12 -14.30 6.66
C GLY A 124 -18.43 -13.39 7.70
N GLU A 125 -17.94 -12.21 7.29
CA GLU A 125 -17.26 -11.27 8.18
C GLU A 125 -18.06 -9.96 8.31
N PRO A 126 -18.48 -9.54 9.52
CA PRO A 126 -19.39 -8.39 9.70
C PRO A 126 -18.89 -7.09 9.06
N LYS A 127 -17.58 -6.82 9.13
CA LYS A 127 -16.96 -5.64 8.51
C LYS A 127 -17.23 -5.50 7.00
N PHE A 128 -17.39 -6.62 6.29
CA PHE A 128 -17.67 -6.61 4.86
C PHE A 128 -19.17 -6.50 4.59
N VAL A 129 -20.01 -6.96 5.52
CA VAL A 129 -21.46 -6.79 5.44
C VAL A 129 -21.81 -5.31 5.54
N ASP A 130 -21.27 -4.61 6.55
CA ASP A 130 -21.50 -3.17 6.74
C ASP A 130 -21.10 -2.37 5.49
N LYS A 131 -19.89 -2.62 4.96
CA LYS A 131 -19.44 -1.99 3.71
C LYS A 131 -20.35 -2.34 2.53
N LEU A 132 -20.77 -3.60 2.41
CA LEU A 132 -21.63 -4.05 1.30
C LEU A 132 -22.99 -3.37 1.35
N GLU A 133 -23.56 -3.15 2.53
CA GLU A 133 -24.80 -2.40 2.72
C GLU A 133 -24.66 -0.96 2.21
N ASP A 134 -23.55 -0.29 2.53
CA ASP A 134 -23.26 1.06 2.03
C ASP A 134 -23.19 1.09 0.49
N PHE A 135 -22.53 0.11 -0.14
CA PHE A 135 -22.48 0.02 -1.60
C PHE A 135 -23.85 -0.27 -2.22
N LEU A 136 -24.62 -1.20 -1.64
CA LEU A 136 -25.95 -1.56 -2.14
C LEU A 136 -26.95 -0.41 -1.99
N ALA A 137 -26.78 0.45 -0.98
CA ALA A 137 -27.61 1.64 -0.81
C ALA A 137 -27.56 2.59 -2.02
N LEU A 138 -26.46 2.58 -2.79
CA LEU A 138 -26.34 3.37 -4.03
C LEU A 138 -27.37 2.98 -5.09
N LEU A 139 -27.84 1.73 -5.10
CA LEU A 139 -28.86 1.23 -6.04
C LEU A 139 -30.26 1.78 -5.76
N ALA A 140 -30.50 2.34 -4.57
CA ALA A 140 -31.80 2.90 -4.19
C ALA A 140 -32.06 4.29 -4.77
N TYR A 141 -31.06 4.91 -5.41
CA TYR A 141 -31.12 6.26 -5.94
C TYR A 141 -31.01 6.26 -7.47
N ASP A 142 -31.87 7.01 -8.16
CA ASP A 142 -31.80 7.20 -9.61
C ASP A 142 -30.49 7.90 -10.04
N GLU A 143 -30.01 8.79 -9.17
CA GLU A 143 -28.72 9.46 -9.27
C GLU A 143 -27.86 9.07 -8.06
N PRO A 144 -26.90 8.13 -8.22
CA PRO A 144 -26.08 7.63 -7.10
C PRO A 144 -25.31 8.72 -6.35
N GLU A 145 -24.99 9.84 -7.01
CA GLU A 145 -24.32 11.01 -6.40
C GLU A 145 -25.18 11.74 -5.36
N THR A 146 -26.49 11.55 -5.39
CA THR A 146 -27.41 12.12 -4.39
C THR A 146 -27.52 11.26 -3.13
N SER A 147 -26.97 10.05 -3.16
CA SER A 147 -26.96 9.14 -2.02
C SER A 147 -26.08 9.69 -0.89
N PRO A 148 -26.43 9.43 0.39
CA PRO A 148 -25.51 9.64 1.51
C PRO A 148 -24.15 8.92 1.32
N MET A 149 -24.11 7.89 0.48
CA MET A 149 -22.92 7.09 0.18
C MET A 149 -22.12 7.60 -1.03
N PHE A 150 -22.37 8.82 -1.51
CA PHE A 150 -21.72 9.38 -2.70
C PHE A 150 -20.18 9.40 -2.61
N TYR A 151 -19.60 9.44 -1.40
CA TYR A 151 -18.15 9.40 -1.19
C TYR A 151 -17.50 8.12 -1.73
N LEU A 152 -18.25 7.02 -1.86
CA LEU A 152 -17.81 5.76 -2.48
C LEU A 152 -17.64 5.86 -4.00
N LEU A 153 -18.26 6.87 -4.63
CA LEU A 153 -18.15 7.16 -6.06
C LEU A 153 -16.95 8.07 -6.38
N SER A 154 -16.37 8.69 -5.35
CA SER A 154 -15.34 9.72 -5.52
C SER A 154 -14.05 9.19 -6.13
N SER A 155 -13.34 10.07 -6.83
CA SER A 155 -11.96 9.83 -7.27
C SER A 155 -11.04 9.49 -6.09
N ASP A 156 -11.28 10.10 -4.91
CA ASP A 156 -10.46 9.89 -3.72
C ASP A 156 -10.58 8.45 -3.20
N TYR A 157 -11.79 7.89 -3.17
CA TYR A 157 -11.97 6.48 -2.81
C TYR A 157 -11.23 5.57 -3.79
N ARG A 158 -11.41 5.81 -5.09
CA ARG A 158 -10.74 5.04 -6.15
C ARG A 158 -9.22 5.11 -6.05
N GLN A 159 -8.68 6.29 -5.77
CA GLN A 159 -7.26 6.50 -5.59
C GLN A 159 -6.73 5.78 -4.34
N ARG A 160 -7.42 5.85 -3.20
CA ARG A 160 -7.02 5.11 -1.98
C ARG A 160 -6.92 3.61 -2.23
N VAL A 161 -7.87 3.03 -2.96
CA VAL A 161 -7.85 1.60 -3.31
C VAL A 161 -6.68 1.29 -4.25
N ALA A 162 -6.46 2.10 -5.29
CA ALA A 162 -5.33 1.93 -6.22
C ALA A 162 -3.97 2.03 -5.50
N GLU A 163 -3.81 2.99 -4.58
CA GLU A 163 -2.61 3.12 -3.76
C GLU A 163 -2.43 1.92 -2.82
N SER A 164 -3.52 1.43 -2.21
CA SER A 164 -3.50 0.23 -1.39
C SER A 164 -3.04 -1.00 -2.19
N LEU A 165 -3.55 -1.16 -3.41
CA LEU A 165 -3.13 -2.21 -4.33
C LEU A 165 -1.64 -2.13 -4.66
N ASN A 166 -1.15 -0.95 -5.05
CA ASN A 166 0.26 -0.78 -5.38
C ASN A 166 1.17 -1.06 -4.16
N ARG A 167 0.77 -0.62 -2.95
CA ARG A 167 1.49 -0.95 -1.71
C ARG A 167 1.50 -2.45 -1.43
N ALA A 168 0.38 -3.15 -1.64
CA ALA A 168 0.29 -4.58 -1.41
C ALA A 168 1.19 -5.37 -2.37
N ILE A 169 1.23 -5.00 -3.65
CA ILE A 169 2.11 -5.65 -4.65
C ILE A 169 3.59 -5.43 -4.29
N LEU A 170 3.95 -4.22 -3.85
CA LEU A 170 5.29 -3.92 -3.36
C LEU A 170 5.69 -4.76 -2.14
N GLY A 171 4.77 -4.86 -1.16
CA GLY A 171 4.96 -5.70 0.02
C GLY A 171 5.16 -7.16 -0.37
N TRP A 172 4.35 -7.65 -1.31
CA TRP A 172 4.43 -9.03 -1.82
C TRP A 172 5.76 -9.35 -2.50
N ALA A 173 6.20 -8.49 -3.42
CA ALA A 173 7.50 -8.65 -4.09
C ALA A 173 8.66 -8.66 -3.09
N SER A 174 8.59 -7.81 -2.06
CA SER A 174 9.60 -7.80 -1.01
C SER A 174 9.57 -9.08 -0.16
N ALA A 175 8.39 -9.59 0.18
CA ALA A 175 8.25 -10.81 0.98
C ALA A 175 8.83 -12.03 0.25
N ILE A 176 8.55 -12.21 -1.04
CA ILE A 176 9.12 -13.30 -1.85
C ILE A 176 10.64 -13.19 -1.92
N PHE A 177 11.17 -11.98 -2.11
CA PHE A 177 12.61 -11.75 -2.13
C PHE A 177 13.24 -12.18 -0.78
N PHE A 178 12.64 -11.81 0.36
CA PHE A 178 13.14 -12.20 1.67
C PHE A 178 12.97 -13.69 1.99
N GLU A 179 11.94 -14.38 1.48
CA GLU A 179 11.80 -15.83 1.66
C GLU A 179 12.89 -16.62 0.93
N GLY A 180 13.42 -16.09 -0.19
CA GLY A 180 14.46 -16.74 -1.00
C GLY A 180 15.91 -16.51 -0.56
N LEU A 181 16.18 -15.61 0.39
CA LEU A 181 17.53 -15.31 0.87
C LEU A 181 17.99 -16.30 1.96
N SER A 182 19.31 -16.56 2.02
CA SER A 182 19.90 -17.24 3.19
C SER A 182 19.79 -16.35 4.43
N GLU A 183 19.71 -16.93 5.63
CA GLU A 183 19.61 -16.19 6.89
C GLU A 183 20.76 -15.18 7.10
N GLU A 184 21.93 -15.45 6.51
CA GLU A 184 23.08 -14.55 6.50
C GLU A 184 22.86 -13.33 5.61
N LEU A 185 22.36 -13.52 4.38
CA LEU A 185 22.01 -12.40 3.48
C LEU A 185 20.81 -11.59 3.99
N LYS A 186 19.83 -12.24 4.64
CA LYS A 186 18.74 -11.51 5.32
C LYS A 186 19.28 -10.59 6.39
N ARG A 187 20.27 -11.06 7.17
CA ARG A 187 20.95 -10.27 8.22
C ARG A 187 21.80 -9.14 7.62
N GLU A 188 22.51 -9.39 6.53
CA GLU A 188 23.30 -8.35 5.83
C GLU A 188 22.41 -7.29 5.15
N GLU A 189 21.34 -7.68 4.46
CA GLU A 189 20.37 -6.73 3.89
C GLU A 189 19.62 -5.98 4.99
N PHE A 190 19.34 -6.61 6.14
CA PHE A 190 18.81 -5.92 7.32
C PHE A 190 19.79 -4.87 7.86
N GLU A 191 21.08 -5.18 7.99
CA GLU A 191 22.13 -4.23 8.40
C GLU A 191 22.34 -3.12 7.35
N ARG A 192 22.17 -3.43 6.07
CA ARG A 192 22.28 -2.48 4.96
C ARG A 192 21.08 -1.52 4.90
N LEU A 193 19.87 -2.03 5.15
CA LEU A 193 18.64 -1.25 5.27
C LEU A 193 18.59 -0.47 6.59
N SER A 194 19.22 -0.98 7.66
CA SER A 194 19.35 -0.30 8.96
C SER A 194 20.44 0.79 8.98
N GLY A 195 21.29 0.85 7.93
CA GLY A 195 22.27 1.91 7.70
C GLY A 195 21.65 3.32 7.63
N ILE A 196 20.34 3.42 7.38
CA ILE A 196 19.57 4.65 7.55
C ILE A 196 19.01 4.71 8.97
N GLN A 197 19.87 4.92 9.99
CA GLN A 197 19.50 5.28 11.38
C GLN A 197 18.31 4.54 12.03
N LEU A 198 17.91 3.37 11.52
CA LEU A 198 16.64 2.72 11.84
C LEU A 198 16.72 2.03 13.20
N LEU A 199 17.91 1.53 13.56
CA LEU A 199 18.24 1.01 14.89
C LEU A 199 18.33 2.12 15.96
N LYS A 200 18.63 3.37 15.59
CA LYS A 200 18.57 4.54 16.48
C LYS A 200 17.12 4.98 16.69
N LEU A 201 16.30 4.99 15.63
CA LEU A 201 14.86 5.25 15.68
C LEU A 201 14.10 4.17 16.46
N LEU A 202 14.41 2.88 16.24
CA LEU A 202 13.87 1.75 17.01
C LEU A 202 14.32 1.79 18.48
N LYS A 203 15.58 2.10 18.79
CA LYS A 203 16.02 2.29 20.18
C LYS A 203 15.36 3.50 20.85
N MET A 204 15.08 4.58 20.12
CA MET A 204 14.32 5.71 20.64
C MET A 204 12.84 5.36 20.87
N LEU A 205 12.21 4.62 19.94
CA LEU A 205 10.82 4.18 20.03
C LEU A 205 10.59 3.11 21.12
N CYS A 206 11.58 2.24 21.36
CA CYS A 206 11.51 1.21 22.38
C CYS A 206 11.94 1.67 23.79
N HIS A 207 12.47 2.89 23.95
CA HIS A 207 12.87 3.43 25.28
C HIS A 207 12.07 4.65 25.75
N GLY A 208 11.25 5.27 24.90
CA GLY A 208 10.26 6.24 25.32
C GLY A 208 8.91 5.84 24.76
N GLY A 209 7.89 5.68 25.62
CA GLY A 209 6.53 5.22 25.28
C GLY A 209 5.76 6.12 24.31
N ILE A 210 6.29 6.31 23.10
CA ILE A 210 5.77 7.11 21.99
C ILE A 210 5.09 6.22 20.95
N ALA A 211 5.18 4.88 21.09
CA ALA A 211 4.49 3.93 20.22
C ALA A 211 2.97 4.19 20.11
N ALA A 212 2.34 4.77 21.14
CA ALA A 212 0.93 5.14 21.12
C ALA A 212 0.62 6.44 20.33
N ILE A 213 1.58 7.35 20.14
CA ILE A 213 1.32 8.67 19.53
C ILE A 213 1.51 8.64 18.00
N LEU A 214 2.38 7.76 17.48
CA LEU A 214 2.64 7.66 16.04
C LEU A 214 1.57 6.88 15.25
N LEU A 215 0.66 6.17 15.93
CA LEU A 215 -0.44 5.45 15.29
C LEU A 215 -1.73 6.29 15.19
N GLU A 216 -1.91 7.34 16.00
CA GLU A 216 -3.18 8.07 16.08
C GLU A 216 -3.30 9.34 15.23
N GLY A 217 -2.33 9.70 14.37
CA GLY A 217 -2.53 10.93 13.59
C GLY A 217 -1.48 11.35 12.56
N SER A 218 -0.88 10.42 11.81
CA SER A 218 0.06 10.83 10.76
C SER A 218 -0.35 10.36 9.37
N ASP A 219 -0.80 11.30 8.54
CA ASP A 219 -0.93 11.21 7.06
C ASP A 219 0.42 11.01 6.34
N ASN A 220 1.49 10.65 7.07
CA ASN A 220 2.83 10.48 6.51
C ASN A 220 3.04 9.03 6.03
N ILE A 221 2.73 8.82 4.75
CA ILE A 221 2.90 7.56 3.99
C ILE A 221 4.31 6.96 4.14
N ILE A 222 5.34 7.78 4.35
CA ILE A 222 6.73 7.35 4.54
C ILE A 222 6.90 6.60 5.88
N ILE A 223 6.28 7.10 6.95
CA ILE A 223 6.33 6.46 8.28
C ILE A 223 5.55 5.15 8.22
N ALA A 224 4.41 5.10 7.54
CA ALA A 224 3.65 3.87 7.38
C ALA A 224 4.43 2.78 6.60
N CYS A 225 5.13 3.15 5.51
CA CYS A 225 5.94 2.19 4.74
C CYS A 225 7.16 1.67 5.52
N ILE A 226 7.81 2.53 6.31
CA ILE A 226 8.91 2.12 7.19
C ILE A 226 8.36 1.24 8.32
N SER A 227 7.26 1.64 8.97
CA SER A 227 6.63 0.89 10.04
C SER A 227 6.15 -0.48 9.59
N VAL A 228 5.55 -0.62 8.41
CA VAL A 228 5.11 -1.93 7.88
C VAL A 228 6.31 -2.83 7.59
N LYS A 229 7.37 -2.33 6.91
CA LYS A 229 8.59 -3.12 6.71
C LYS A 229 9.23 -3.52 8.05
N VAL A 230 9.31 -2.61 9.01
CA VAL A 230 9.90 -2.86 10.33
C VAL A 230 9.07 -3.84 11.16
N LEU A 231 7.73 -3.70 11.17
CA LEU A 231 6.82 -4.59 11.91
C LEU A 231 6.80 -5.99 11.31
N THR A 232 6.74 -6.11 9.98
CA THR A 232 6.79 -7.41 9.29
C THR A 232 8.12 -8.13 9.55
N LEU A 233 9.23 -7.40 9.63
CA LEU A 233 10.55 -7.96 9.98
C LEU A 233 10.70 -8.26 11.49
N ALA A 234 10.13 -7.45 12.39
CA ALA A 234 10.20 -7.67 13.84
C ALA A 234 9.43 -8.91 14.29
N VAL A 235 8.25 -9.15 13.73
CA VAL A 235 7.44 -10.36 13.97
C VAL A 235 8.14 -11.63 13.46
N TRP A 236 8.98 -11.52 12.43
CA TRP A 236 9.71 -12.65 11.84
C TRP A 236 10.98 -13.02 12.62
N VAL A 237 11.68 -12.05 13.20
CA VAL A 237 12.94 -12.27 13.96
C VAL A 237 12.67 -12.71 15.41
N HIS A 238 11.56 -12.28 16.01
CA HIS A 238 11.16 -12.66 17.37
C HIS A 238 9.73 -13.23 17.38
N PRO A 239 9.54 -14.52 17.04
CA PRO A 239 8.22 -15.13 16.99
C PRO A 239 7.51 -15.20 18.37
N GLU A 240 8.23 -14.94 19.47
CA GLU A 240 7.67 -14.84 20.83
C GLU A 240 7.17 -13.42 21.19
N CYS A 241 7.40 -12.41 20.35
CA CYS A 241 6.88 -11.07 20.56
C CYS A 241 5.43 -10.98 20.09
N THR A 242 4.48 -11.17 21.00
CA THR A 242 3.07 -10.78 20.79
C THR A 242 2.95 -9.26 20.88
N PHE A 243 2.97 -8.58 19.72
CA PHE A 243 2.51 -7.20 19.66
C PHE A 243 0.99 -7.22 19.83
N THR A 244 0.53 -6.91 21.03
CA THR A 244 -0.87 -6.54 21.25
C THR A 244 -1.06 -5.15 20.66
N VAL A 245 -1.98 -5.06 19.70
CA VAL A 245 -2.46 -3.80 19.12
C VAL A 245 -3.13 -2.98 20.20
#